data_AF-A0A017HHK8-F1
#
_entry.id   AF-A0A017HHK8-F1
#
_cell.length_a   1.000
_cell.length_b   1.000
_cell.length_c   1.000
_cell.angle_alpha   90.00
_cell.angle_beta   90.00
_cell.angle_gamma   90.00
#
_symmetry.space_group_name_H-M   'P 1'
#
loop_
_entity.id
_entity.type
_entity.pdbx_description
1 polymer ?
#
loop_
_entity_poly.entity_id
_entity_poly.type
_entity_poly.pdbx_seq_one_letter_code
_entity_poly.pdbx_strand_id
1 'polypeptide(L)' 'MLIEVDPGRFYKKREVKQMLAQSDANLDRLVKKGLVPAPFRIGERDKVWSGKALIEWMGTLSK' A
#
# COMPACT_ATOMS: atom_id res chain seq x y z
N MET A 1 15.07 -4.87 -4.73
CA MET A 1 14.69 -5.62 -3.51
C MET A 1 13.18 -5.80 -3.57
N LEU A 2 12.70 -6.99 -3.93
CA LEU A 2 11.29 -7.34 -3.83
C LEU A 2 11.01 -7.52 -2.33
N ILE A 3 10.23 -6.60 -1.74
CA ILE A 3 9.83 -6.74 -0.35
C ILE A 3 8.69 -7.75 -0.34
N GLU A 4 8.92 -8.92 0.25
CA GLU A 4 7.86 -9.88 0.55
C GLU A 4 6.87 -9.22 1.51
N VAL A 5 5.60 -9.14 1.10
CA VAL A 5 4.54 -8.52 1.90
C VAL A 5 3.99 -9.56 2.85
N ASP A 6 4.07 -9.28 4.15
CA ASP A 6 3.51 -10.09 5.23
C ASP A 6 2.07 -9.65 5.51
N PRO A 7 1.07 -10.56 5.44
CA PRO A 7 -0.33 -10.22 5.67
C PRO A 7 -0.62 -9.65 7.07
N GLY A 8 0.17 -10.00 8.08
CA GLY A 8 0.00 -9.58 9.48
C GLY A 8 0.64 -8.24 9.84
N ARG A 9 1.36 -7.61 8.90
CA ARG A 9 2.09 -6.35 9.13
C ARG A 9 1.34 -5.13 8.56
N PHE A 10 1.56 -3.98 9.20
CA PHE A 10 1.19 -2.68 8.65
C PHE A 10 2.38 -1.98 7.99
N TYR A 11 2.12 -1.34 6.86
CA TYR A 11 3.12 -0.66 6.05
C TYR A 11 2.85 0.83 5.99
N LYS A 12 3.87 1.63 6.27
CA LYS A 12 3.81 3.08 6.11
C LYS A 12 3.95 3.45 4.63
N LYS A 13 3.53 4.67 4.29
CA LYS A 13 3.62 5.21 2.91
C LYS A 13 5.00 5.04 2.27
N ARG A 14 6.07 5.23 3.06
CA ARG A 14 7.46 5.05 2.59
C ARG A 14 7.75 3.63 2.14
N GLU A 15 7.20 2.62 2.81
CA GLU A 15 7.41 1.22 2.45
C GLU A 15 6.60 0.88 1.20
N VAL A 16 5.31 1.26 1.18
CA VAL A 16 4.41 0.99 0.05
C VAL A 16 4.91 1.64 -1.24
N LYS A 17 5.42 2.87 -1.19
CA LYS A 17 5.96 3.52 -2.40
C LYS A 17 7.21 2.82 -2.94
N GLN A 18 8.04 2.26 -2.06
CA GLN A 18 9.22 1.48 -2.46
C GLN A 18 8.80 0.14 -3.06
N MET A 19 7.81 -0.54 -2.47
CA MET A 19 7.25 -1.79 -2.99
C MET A 19 6.71 -1.63 -4.42
N LEU A 20 5.97 -0.55 -4.66
CA LEU A 20 5.29 -0.31 -5.93
C LEU A 20 6.16 0.49 -6.93
N ALA A 21 7.40 0.82 -6.58
CA ALA A 21 8.29 1.69 -7.33
C ALA A 21 7.62 3.03 -7.74
N GLN A 22 6.87 3.64 -6.82
CA GLN A 22 6.13 4.88 -7.04
C GLN A 22 6.70 6.07 -6.27
N SER A 23 6.46 7.28 -6.78
CA SER A 23 6.65 8.51 -6.02
C SER A 23 5.49 8.73 -5.04
N ASP A 24 5.69 9.57 -4.02
CA ASP A 24 4.63 9.89 -3.05
C ASP A 24 3.38 10.47 -3.73
N ALA A 25 3.57 11.38 -4.68
CA ALA A 25 2.49 12.02 -5.42
C ALA A 25 1.76 11.03 -6.33
N ASN A 26 2.48 10.10 -6.97
CA ASN A 26 1.82 9.11 -7.81
C ASN A 26 1.06 8.08 -6.97
N LEU A 27 1.61 7.63 -5.85
CA LEU A 27 0.92 6.75 -4.93
C LEU A 27 -0.39 7.37 -4.42
N ASP A 28 -0.36 8.65 -4.01
CA ASP A 28 -1.58 9.35 -3.58
C ASP A 28 -2.62 9.45 -4.72
N ARG A 29 -2.16 9.66 -5.95
CA ARG A 29 -3.04 9.70 -7.13
C ARG A 29 -3.67 8.34 -7.41
N LEU A 30 -2.91 7.26 -7.31
CA LEU A 30 -3.41 5.89 -7.49
C LEU A 30 -4.44 5.53 -6.43
N VAL A 31 -4.18 5.88 -5.17
CA VAL A 31 -5.13 5.72 -4.06
C VAL A 31 -6.41 6.50 -4.34
N LYS A 32 -6.30 7.77 -4.75
CA LYS A 32 -7.47 8.61 -5.09
C LYS A 32 -8.28 8.05 -6.25
N LYS A 33 -7.63 7.37 -7.20
CA LYS A 33 -8.27 6.68 -8.33
C LYS A 33 -8.81 5.29 -7.99
N GLY A 34 -8.60 4.79 -6.76
CA GLY A 34 -8.99 3.43 -6.36
C GLY A 34 -8.14 2.34 -7.00
N LEU A 35 -6.98 2.68 -7.59
CA LEU A 35 -6.08 1.74 -8.24
C LEU A 35 -5.09 1.08 -7.28
N VAL A 36 -5.02 1.58 -6.05
CA VAL A 36 -4.27 1.01 -4.91
C VAL A 36 -5.20 1.09 -3.71
N PRO A 37 -5.20 0.10 -2.80
CA PRO A 37 -6.03 0.14 -1.59
C PRO A 37 -5.83 1.44 -0.83
N ALA A 38 -6.91 1.99 -0.26
CA ALA A 38 -6.80 3.17 0.57
C ALA A 38 -6.09 2.83 1.90
N PRO A 39 -5.17 3.69 2.38
CA PRO A 39 -4.64 3.53 3.72
C PRO A 39 -5.72 3.85 4.75
N PHE A 40 -5.61 3.25 5.93
CA PHE A 40 -6.40 3.64 7.10
C PHE A 40 -5.50 4.33 8.12
N ARG A 41 -6.12 5.07 9.06
CA ARG A 41 -5.41 5.75 10.12
C ARG A 41 -5.21 4.83 11.32
N ILE A 42 -3.99 4.77 11.85
CA ILE A 42 -3.71 4.22 13.17
C ILE A 42 -3.33 5.40 14.07
N GLY A 43 -4.21 5.71 15.02
CA GLY A 43 -4.10 6.90 15.86
C GLY A 43 -4.31 8.20 15.07
N GLU A 44 -3.83 9.31 15.62
CA GLU A 44 -4.14 10.65 15.10
C GLU A 44 -3.35 11.02 13.83
N ARG A 45 -2.15 10.47 13.63
CA ARG A 45 -1.19 10.97 12.63
C ARG A 45 -0.80 9.95 11.57
N ASP A 46 -0.76 8.66 11.90
CA ASP A 46 -0.16 7.67 11.00
C ASP A 46 -1.21 7.08 10.05
N LYS A 47 -0.91 7.13 8.76
CA LYS A 47 -1.64 6.42 7.70
C LYS A 47 -0.84 5.20 7.28
N VAL A 48 -1.48 4.04 7.32
CA VAL A 48 -0.85 2.76 6.98
C VAL A 48 -1.73 1.92 6.07
N TRP A 49 -1.09 0.97 5.40
CA TRP A 49 -1.73 -0.09 4.64
C TRP A 49 -1.58 -1.41 5.40
N SER A 50 -2.65 -2.21 5.43
CA SER A 50 -2.51 -3.60 5.88
C SER A 50 -1.83 -4.42 4.80
N GLY A 51 -0.88 -5.27 5.20
CA GLY A 51 -0.27 -6.24 4.30
C GLY A 51 -1.30 -7.14 3.63
N LYS A 52 -2.32 -7.58 4.38
CA LYS A 52 -3.44 -8.36 3.83
C LYS A 52 -4.11 -7.68 2.63
N ALA A 53 -4.56 -6.43 2.77
CA ALA A 53 -5.20 -5.71 1.66
C ALA A 53 -4.25 -5.47 0.47
N LEU A 54 -2.95 -5.27 0.72
CA LEU A 54 -1.95 -5.15 -0.35
C LEU A 54 -1.80 -6.47 -1.12
N ILE A 55 -1.71 -7.61 -0.42
CA ILE A 55 -1.60 -8.94 -1.04
C ILE A 55 -2.86 -9.26 -1.85
N GLU A 56 -4.05 -9.06 -1.26
CA GLU A 56 -5.32 -9.28 -1.94
C GLU A 56 -5.41 -8.45 -3.23
N TRP A 57 -5.07 -7.16 -3.15
CA TRP A 57 -5.03 -6.28 -4.32
C TRP A 57 -4.00 -6.70 -5.36
N MET A 58 -2.76 -7.01 -4.97
CA MET A 58 -1.73 -7.49 -5.91
C MET A 58 -2.19 -8.76 -6.62
N GLY A 59 -2.90 -9.65 -5.93
CA GLY A 59 -3.51 -10.84 -6.53
C GLY A 59 -4.59 -10.54 -7.57
N THR A 60 -5.22 -9.36 -7.54
CA THR A 60 -6.15 -8.94 -8.59
C THR A 60 -5.47 -8.45 -9.87
N LEU A 61 -4.19 -8.04 -9.80
CA LEU A 61 -3.43 -7.56 -10.95
C LEU A 61 -2.90 -8.70 -11.83
N SER A 62 -2.82 -9.92 -11.28
CA SER A 62 -2.28 -11.10 -11.96
C SER A 62 -3.33 -11.93 -12.70
N LYS A 63 -4.57 -11.43 -12.79
CA LYS A 63 -5.65 -12.02 -13.60
C LYS A 63 -5.88 -11.20 -14.87
#